data_AF-A0AAV5DJ94-F1
#
_entry.id   AF-A0AAV5DJ94-F1
#
_cell.length_a   1.000
_cell.length_b   1.000
_cell.length_c   1.000
_cell.angle_alpha   90.00
_cell.angle_beta   90.00
_cell.angle_gamma   90.00
#
_symmetry.space_group_name_H-M   'P 1'
#
loop_
_entity.id
_entity.type
_entity.pdbx_description
1 polymer ?
#
loop_
_entity_poly.entity_id
_entity_poly.type
_entity_poly.pdbx_seq_one_letter_code
_entity_poly.pdbx_strand_id
1 'polypeptide(L)'
;MAGAAKERRLPPALPLATLIGRELRAGGSERPTLRYGHAGFAKRGEDYFLVKPDCLRVPGDPSSAFSVFAVFDGHNGVSAAVYSKEHLLEHVMNALPPDIGRDDWLQALPRALVAGFVKADIDFQRKDWVGIYP
;
A
#
# COMPACT_ATOMS: atom_id res chain seq x y z
N MET A 1 21.10 0.79 39.90
CA MET A 1 21.76 1.19 38.64
C MET A 1 20.67 1.28 37.56
N ALA A 2 20.06 2.44 37.38
CA ALA A 2 18.99 2.64 36.41
C ALA A 2 19.58 3.15 35.08
N GLY A 3 19.41 2.37 34.00
CA GLY A 3 19.85 2.74 32.66
C GLY A 3 18.93 3.80 32.07
N ALA A 4 19.48 4.95 31.70
CA ALA A 4 18.76 6.04 31.06
C ALA A 4 18.26 5.62 29.67
N ALA A 5 16.96 5.78 29.44
CA ALA A 5 16.35 5.60 28.13
C ALA A 5 16.90 6.68 27.17
N LYS A 6 17.59 6.24 26.11
CA LYS A 6 18.13 7.11 25.07
C LYS A 6 16.97 7.67 24.25
N GLU A 7 16.57 8.90 24.58
CA GLU A 7 15.54 9.65 23.89
C GLU A 7 15.86 9.72 22.38
N ARG A 8 15.04 9.04 21.57
CA ARG A 8 15.14 9.10 20.12
C ARG A 8 14.74 10.52 19.70
N ARG A 9 15.73 11.38 19.48
CA ARG A 9 15.51 12.71 18.88
C ARG A 9 14.78 12.52 17.55
N LEU A 10 13.53 12.96 17.50
CA LEU A 10 12.81 13.11 16.26
C LEU A 10 13.62 14.05 15.35
N PRO A 11 13.76 13.74 14.06
CA PRO A 11 14.37 14.68 13.13
C PRO A 11 13.60 16.00 13.18
N PRO A 12 14.30 17.15 13.09
CA PRO A 12 13.65 18.45 13.18
C PRO A 12 12.55 18.56 12.12
N ALA A 13 11.40 19.09 12.52
CA ALA A 13 10.31 19.34 11.61
C ALA A 13 10.77 20.30 10.50
N LEU A 14 10.68 19.87 9.25
CA LEU A 14 10.98 20.73 8.11
C LEU A 14 9.81 21.71 7.90
N PRO A 15 10.06 23.03 7.80
CA PRO A 15 9.02 23.99 7.50
C PRO A 15 8.33 23.69 6.17
N LEU A 16 7.02 23.87 6.12
CA LEU A 16 6.22 23.65 4.91
C LEU A 16 6.72 24.48 3.73
N ALA A 17 7.14 25.73 3.98
CA ALA A 17 7.70 26.61 2.96
C ALA A 17 8.99 26.03 2.32
N THR A 18 9.80 25.30 3.08
CA THR A 18 11.00 24.62 2.56
C THR A 18 10.63 23.48 1.63
N LEU A 19 9.58 22.71 1.97
CA LEU A 19 9.06 21.62 1.14
C LEU A 19 8.44 22.17 -0.15
N ILE A 20 7.59 23.21 -0.05
CA ILE A 20 7.00 23.90 -1.22
C ILE A 20 8.09 24.50 -2.11
N GLY A 21 9.11 25.11 -1.52
CA GLY A 21 10.22 25.67 -2.29
C GLY A 21 11.02 24.61 -3.05
N ARG A 22 11.19 23.40 -2.48
CA ARG A 22 11.84 22.28 -3.19
C ARG A 22 11.00 21.83 -4.38
N GLU A 23 9.70 21.62 -4.17
CA GLU A 23 8.75 21.25 -5.22
C GLU A 23 8.78 22.22 -6.41
N LEU A 24 8.71 23.53 -6.13
CA LEU A 24 8.73 24.58 -7.14
C LEU A 24 10.06 24.68 -7.90
N ARG A 25 11.18 24.27 -7.28
CA ARG A 25 12.52 24.32 -7.88
C ARG A 25 12.93 23.02 -8.57
N ALA A 26 12.33 21.89 -8.21
CA ALA A 26 12.67 20.57 -8.74
C ALA A 26 12.05 20.27 -10.12
N GLY A 27 11.42 21.25 -10.77
CA GLY A 27 10.90 21.12 -12.14
C GLY A 27 9.85 20.02 -12.31
N GLY A 28 9.14 19.64 -11.24
CA GLY A 28 8.10 18.61 -11.26
C GLY A 28 8.61 17.15 -11.24
N SER A 29 9.89 16.92 -10.92
CA SER A 29 10.51 15.58 -11.02
C SER A 29 11.06 15.01 -9.69
N GLU A 30 10.89 15.68 -8.55
CA GLU A 30 11.26 15.04 -7.28
C GLU A 30 10.16 14.08 -6.83
N ARG A 31 10.56 12.87 -6.43
CA ARG A 31 9.63 11.89 -5.86
C ARG A 31 8.97 12.52 -4.63
N PRO A 32 7.62 12.59 -4.57
CA PRO A 32 6.96 13.28 -3.46
C PRO A 32 7.37 12.65 -2.14
N THR A 33 7.73 13.49 -1.16
CA THR A 33 8.07 13.01 0.18
C THR A 33 6.79 12.48 0.84
N LEU A 34 6.65 11.16 0.88
CA LEU A 34 5.48 10.50 1.44
C LEU A 34 5.62 10.36 2.96
N ARG A 35 4.63 10.88 3.70
CA ARG A 35 4.44 10.61 5.13
C ARG A 35 3.09 9.97 5.30
N TYR A 36 3.02 8.91 6.09
CA TYR A 36 1.79 8.18 6.31
C TYR A 36 1.64 7.80 7.79
N GLY A 37 0.40 7.52 8.15
CA GLY A 37 -0.01 6.95 9.41
C GLY A 37 -1.40 6.36 9.22
N HIS A 38 -1.79 5.41 10.06
CA HIS A 38 -3.15 4.89 10.08
C HIS A 38 -3.60 4.76 11.54
N ALA A 39 -4.89 4.95 11.75
CA ALA A 39 -5.55 4.73 13.02
C ALA A 39 -6.86 3.98 12.73
N GLY A 40 -7.21 3.07 13.62
CA GLY A 40 -8.46 2.31 13.54
C GLY A 40 -9.06 2.21 14.93
N PHE A 41 -10.38 2.33 15.01
CA PHE A 41 -11.14 2.09 16.23
C PHE A 41 -12.30 1.15 15.89
N ALA A 42 -12.00 -0.15 15.86
CA ALA A 42 -12.98 -1.17 15.52
C ALA A 42 -13.65 -1.70 16.80
N LYS A 43 -14.98 -1.74 16.82
CA LYS A 43 -15.74 -2.36 17.94
C LYS A 43 -15.55 -3.88 17.99
N ARG A 44 -15.44 -4.53 16.83
CA ARG A 44 -15.26 -5.98 16.67
C ARG A 44 -13.89 -6.42 16.15
N GLY A 45 -13.07 -5.50 15.64
CA GLY A 45 -11.77 -5.83 15.04
C GLY A 45 -11.85 -6.41 13.63
N GLU A 46 -12.86 -6.03 12.83
CA GLU A 46 -13.07 -6.53 11.46
C GLU A 46 -12.44 -5.65 10.37
N ASP A 47 -11.92 -4.47 10.73
CA ASP A 47 -11.29 -3.54 9.81
C ASP A 47 -9.79 -3.81 9.67
N TYR A 48 -9.30 -3.86 8.44
CA TYR A 48 -7.89 -4.11 8.13
C TYR A 48 -7.31 -3.00 7.24
N PHE A 49 -6.01 -2.76 7.39
CA PHE A 49 -5.27 -1.78 6.61
C PHE A 49 -4.14 -2.47 5.85
N LEU A 50 -3.89 -2.01 4.62
CA LEU A 50 -2.67 -2.31 3.87
C LEU A 50 -1.90 -1.00 3.69
N VAL A 51 -0.64 -1.01 4.12
CA VAL A 51 0.29 0.09 3.92
C VAL A 51 1.59 -0.49 3.38
N LYS A 52 1.86 -0.26 2.09
CA LYS A 52 3.08 -0.69 1.40
C LYS A 52 3.67 0.51 0.65
N PRO A 53 4.50 1.34 1.30
CA PRO A 53 5.06 2.54 0.69
C PRO A 53 6.12 2.25 -0.39
N ASP A 54 6.76 1.08 -0.34
CA ASP A 54 7.97 0.76 -1.12
C ASP A 54 7.75 -0.38 -2.13
N CYS A 55 6.64 -0.35 -2.89
CA CYS A 55 6.42 -1.33 -3.96
C CYS A 55 7.23 -0.95 -5.20
N LEU A 56 7.73 -1.94 -5.95
CA LEU A 56 8.44 -1.71 -7.22
C LEU A 56 7.60 -2.26 -8.37
N ARG A 57 7.38 -1.45 -9.41
CA ARG A 57 6.73 -1.92 -10.64
C ARG A 57 7.67 -2.83 -11.43
N VAL A 58 8.95 -2.46 -11.49
CA VAL A 58 10.02 -3.24 -12.11
C VAL A 58 10.94 -3.74 -10.99
N PRO A 59 11.07 -5.07 -10.78
CA PRO A 59 11.91 -5.61 -9.72
C PRO A 59 13.34 -5.08 -9.80
N GLY A 60 13.84 -4.57 -8.67
CA GLY A 60 15.21 -4.06 -8.57
C GLY A 60 15.43 -2.65 -9.14
N ASP A 61 14.42 -1.98 -9.69
CA ASP A 61 14.51 -0.61 -10.18
C ASP A 61 13.81 0.38 -9.23
N PRO A 62 14.58 1.12 -8.39
CA PRO A 62 14.03 2.10 -7.46
C PRO A 62 13.30 3.26 -8.16
N SER A 63 13.57 3.56 -9.42
CA SER A 63 12.87 4.62 -10.16
C SER A 63 11.42 4.25 -10.48
N SER A 64 11.12 2.94 -10.48
CA SER A 64 9.80 2.38 -10.72
C SER A 64 8.92 2.27 -9.47
N ALA A 65 9.41 2.71 -8.30
CA ALA A 65 8.66 2.53 -7.06
C ALA A 65 7.36 3.35 -7.01
N PHE A 66 6.36 2.74 -6.38
CA PHE A 66 5.03 3.28 -6.11
C PHE A 66 4.59 2.83 -4.72
N SER A 67 3.56 3.48 -4.20
CA SER A 67 3.04 3.20 -2.86
C SER A 67 1.59 2.73 -2.93
N VAL A 68 1.23 1.79 -2.07
CA VAL A 68 -0.12 1.21 -1.98
C VAL A 68 -0.68 1.42 -0.59
N PHE A 69 -1.90 1.93 -0.54
CA PHE A 69 -2.67 2.11 0.68
C PHE A 69 -4.08 1.60 0.44
N ALA A 70 -4.62 0.81 1.37
CA ALA A 70 -6.01 0.36 1.33
C ALA A 70 -6.58 0.19 2.73
N VAL A 71 -7.91 0.35 2.82
CA VAL A 71 -8.72 0.08 4.01
C VAL A 71 -9.75 -0.97 3.60
N PHE A 72 -9.88 -2.02 4.40
CA PHE A 72 -10.83 -3.11 4.20
C PHE A 72 -11.76 -3.13 5.41
N ASP A 73 -13.01 -2.71 5.19
CA ASP A 73 -14.09 -2.77 6.18
C ASP A 73 -14.72 -4.16 6.13
N GLY A 74 -14.41 -5.00 7.12
CA GLY A 74 -14.91 -6.36 7.19
C GLY A 74 -16.35 -6.39 7.73
N HIS A 75 -17.18 -7.27 7.17
CA HIS A 75 -18.56 -7.45 7.62
C HIS A 75 -18.90 -8.93 7.73
N ASN A 76 -19.51 -9.33 8.86
CA ASN A 76 -19.84 -10.73 9.19
C ASN A 76 -18.62 -11.66 9.26
N GLY A 77 -17.54 -11.18 9.88
CA GLY A 77 -16.27 -11.90 10.01
C GLY A 77 -15.10 -11.16 9.34
N VAL A 78 -13.88 -11.55 9.74
CA VAL A 78 -12.64 -10.92 9.27
C VAL A 78 -12.13 -11.46 7.93
N SER A 79 -12.60 -12.64 7.53
CA SER A 79 -11.94 -13.46 6.50
C SER A 79 -11.79 -12.74 5.16
N ALA A 80 -12.82 -12.06 4.67
CA ALA A 80 -12.76 -11.35 3.39
C ALA A 80 -11.81 -10.15 3.45
N ALA A 81 -11.79 -9.41 4.56
CA ALA A 81 -10.91 -8.27 4.74
C ALA A 81 -9.44 -8.69 4.87
N VAL A 82 -9.18 -9.77 5.62
CA VAL A 82 -7.84 -10.39 5.73
C VAL A 82 -7.37 -10.90 4.38
N TYR A 83 -8.20 -11.70 3.70
CA TYR A 83 -7.87 -12.25 2.37
C TYR A 83 -7.54 -11.13 1.38
N SER A 84 -8.38 -10.09 1.33
CA SER A 84 -8.17 -8.94 0.45
C SER A 84 -6.87 -8.21 0.78
N LYS A 85 -6.57 -7.97 2.07
CA LYS A 85 -5.31 -7.36 2.50
C LYS A 85 -4.08 -8.17 2.05
N GLU A 86 -4.16 -9.50 2.11
CA GLU A 86 -3.03 -10.39 1.80
C GLU A 86 -2.81 -10.58 0.30
N HIS A 87 -3.89 -10.71 -0.49
CA HIS A 87 -3.80 -11.19 -1.87
C HIS A 87 -4.18 -10.15 -2.94
N LEU A 88 -4.98 -9.12 -2.62
CA LEU A 88 -5.53 -8.22 -3.65
C LEU A 88 -4.43 -7.53 -4.45
N LEU A 89 -3.41 -7.00 -3.78
CA LEU A 89 -2.31 -6.31 -4.47
C LEU A 89 -1.60 -7.26 -5.44
N GLU A 90 -1.32 -8.49 -5.03
CA GLU A 90 -0.69 -9.48 -5.90
C GLU A 90 -1.56 -9.76 -7.13
N HIS A 91 -2.87 -9.96 -6.95
CA HIS A 91 -3.80 -10.17 -8.06
C HIS A 91 -3.85 -8.99 -9.04
N VAL A 92 -3.81 -7.76 -8.54
CA VAL A 92 -3.75 -6.56 -9.38
C VAL A 92 -2.44 -6.49 -10.16
N MET A 93 -1.30 -6.76 -9.50
CA MET A 93 0.01 -6.73 -10.16
C MET A 93 0.16 -7.83 -11.21
N ASN A 94 -0.38 -9.03 -10.97
CA ASN A 94 -0.36 -10.14 -11.92
C ASN A 94 -1.30 -9.91 -13.12
N ALA A 95 -2.28 -9.02 -13.00
CA ALA A 95 -3.17 -8.65 -14.11
C ALA A 95 -2.58 -7.55 -15.02
N LEU A 96 -1.46 -6.94 -14.62
CA LEU A 96 -0.76 -5.94 -15.45
C LEU A 96 0.12 -6.65 -16.48
N PRO A 97 0.18 -6.15 -17.73
CA PRO A 97 1.10 -6.68 -18.72
C PRO A 97 2.56 -6.53 -18.24
N PRO A 98 3.41 -7.56 -18.43
CA PRO A 98 4.84 -7.44 -18.12
C PRO A 98 5.53 -6.47 -19.06
N ASP A 99 6.68 -5.94 -18.64
CA ASP A 99 7.63 -5.18 -19.48
C ASP A 99 7.10 -3.90 -20.16
N ILE A 100 6.02 -3.32 -19.64
CA ILE A 100 5.46 -2.05 -20.16
C ILE A 100 6.09 -0.82 -19.50
N GLY A 101 6.05 0.31 -20.21
CA GLY A 101 6.47 1.62 -19.71
C GLY A 101 5.55 2.16 -18.61
N ARG A 102 5.96 3.25 -17.95
CA ARG A 102 5.17 3.88 -16.88
C ARG A 102 3.79 4.33 -17.37
N ASP A 103 3.71 4.99 -18.53
CA ASP A 103 2.46 5.56 -19.02
C ASP A 103 1.45 4.48 -19.42
N ASP A 104 1.91 3.44 -20.13
CA ASP A 104 1.10 2.26 -20.45
C ASP A 104 0.65 1.53 -19.18
N TRP A 105 1.52 1.44 -18.17
CA TRP A 105 1.18 0.86 -16.88
C TRP A 105 0.06 1.64 -16.18
N LEU A 106 0.12 2.97 -16.18
CA LEU A 106 -0.94 3.82 -15.63
C LEU A 106 -2.26 3.68 -16.41
N GLN A 107 -2.21 3.52 -17.73
CA GLN A 107 -3.40 3.30 -18.55
C GLN A 107 -4.02 1.91 -18.35
N ALA A 108 -3.20 0.89 -18.08
CA ALA A 108 -3.66 -0.48 -17.83
C ALA A 108 -4.23 -0.65 -16.41
N LEU A 109 -3.76 0.14 -15.44
CA LEU A 109 -4.05 -0.01 -14.02
C LEU A 109 -5.55 -0.08 -13.67
N PRO A 110 -6.46 0.76 -14.22
CA PRO A 110 -7.89 0.65 -13.92
C PRO A 110 -8.49 -0.72 -14.27
N ARG A 111 -8.05 -1.33 -15.38
CA ARG A 111 -8.53 -2.67 -15.79
C ARG A 111 -7.91 -3.77 -14.94
N ALA A 112 -6.62 -3.64 -14.62
CA ALA A 112 -5.93 -4.57 -13.73
C ALA A 112 -6.52 -4.56 -12.31
N LEU A 113 -6.95 -3.40 -11.80
CA LEU A 113 -7.71 -3.29 -10.56
C LEU A 113 -8.97 -4.14 -10.64
N VAL A 114 -9.83 -3.93 -11.65
CA VAL A 114 -11.05 -4.73 -11.82
C VAL A 114 -10.74 -6.23 -11.87
N ALA A 115 -9.76 -6.64 -12.68
CA ALA A 115 -9.36 -8.04 -12.79
C ALA A 115 -8.85 -8.61 -11.44
N GLY A 116 -8.07 -7.83 -10.69
CA GLY A 116 -7.55 -8.22 -9.38
C GLY A 116 -8.66 -8.41 -8.33
N PHE A 117 -9.65 -7.52 -8.29
CA PHE A 117 -10.82 -7.66 -7.41
C PHE A 117 -11.68 -8.87 -7.79
N VAL A 118 -11.94 -9.08 -9.09
CA VAL A 118 -12.69 -10.25 -9.57
C VAL A 118 -11.97 -11.55 -9.21
N LYS A 119 -10.65 -11.60 -9.40
CA LYS A 119 -9.85 -12.77 -9.03
C LYS A 119 -9.82 -13.01 -7.52
N ALA A 120 -9.68 -11.96 -6.71
CA ALA A 120 -9.73 -12.08 -5.26
C ALA A 120 -11.09 -12.63 -4.78
N ASP A 121 -12.20 -12.16 -5.35
CA ASP A 121 -13.54 -12.66 -5.02
C ASP A 121 -13.72 -14.15 -5.39
N ILE A 122 -13.33 -14.53 -6.61
CA ILE A 122 -13.41 -15.92 -7.09
C ILE A 122 -12.59 -16.84 -6.18
N ASP A 123 -11.35 -16.48 -5.88
CA ASP A 123 -10.46 -17.33 -5.10
C ASP A 123 -10.88 -17.42 -3.63
N PHE A 124 -11.38 -16.32 -3.05
CA PHE A 124 -11.97 -16.34 -1.71
C PHE A 124 -13.19 -17.26 -1.62
N GLN A 125 -14.07 -17.22 -2.62
CA GLN A 125 -15.27 -18.05 -2.69
C GLN A 125 -14.98 -19.54 -2.90
N ARG A 126 -13.83 -19.88 -3.51
CA ARG A 126 -13.42 -21.27 -3.76
C ARG A 126 -13.10 -22.08 -2.50
N LYS A 127 -13.21 -21.52 -1.28
CA LYS A 127 -13.10 -22.19 0.04
C LYS A 127 -11.76 -22.89 0.32
N ASP A 128 -10.75 -22.75 -0.53
CA ASP A 128 -9.40 -23.27 -0.28
C ASP A 128 -8.60 -22.41 0.73
N TRP A 129 -9.08 -21.19 1.02
CA TRP A 129 -8.49 -20.32 2.02
C TRP A 129 -9.00 -20.68 3.42
N VAL A 130 -8.33 -21.63 4.06
CA VAL A 130 -8.41 -21.83 5.50
C VAL A 130 -7.48 -20.79 6.12
N GLY A 131 -8.02 -19.64 6.50
CA GLY A 131 -7.25 -18.59 7.15
C GLY A 131 -6.44 -19.16 8.32
N ILE A 132 -5.13 -19.25 8.17
CA ILE A 132 -4.24 -19.77 9.21
C ILE A 132 -3.86 -18.60 10.10
N TYR A 133 -4.71 -18.27 11.06
CA TYR A 133 -4.26 -17.68 12.34
C TYR A 133 -5.12 -18.26 13.49
N PRO A 134 -4.50 -18.59 14.64
CA PRO A 134 -5.19 -19.05 15.84
C PRO A 134 -6.09 -17.97 16.47
#